data_AF-A0A0R2KYE3-F1
#
_entry.id   AF-A0A0R2KYE3-F1
#
_cell.length_a   1.000
_cell.length_b   1.000
_cell.length_c   1.000
_cell.angle_alpha   90.00
_cell.angle_beta   90.00
_cell.angle_gamma   90.00
#
_symmetry.space_group_name_H-M   'P 1'
#
loop_
_entity.id
_entity.type
_entity.pdbx_description
1 polymer ?
#
loop_
_entity_poly.entity_id
_entity_poly.type
_entity_poly.pdbx_seq_one_letter_code
_entity_poly.pdbx_strand_id
1 'polypeptide(L)' 'MVIQAEDLLIYGYKNCDYVILEGILNAKWYASLFKKAQELFDQQIYAYYFDIPFEEIMKRHQERHEASFGEKSALVVE' A
#
# COMPACT_ATOMS: atom_id res chain seq x y z
N MET A 1 6.70 -18.57 9.78
CA MET A 1 6.04 -18.53 8.46
C MET A 1 5.81 -17.08 8.12
N VAL A 2 6.41 -16.58 7.04
CA VAL A 2 6.27 -15.19 6.59
C VAL A 2 5.31 -15.22 5.41
N ILE A 3 4.18 -14.54 5.52
CA ILE A 3 3.19 -14.43 4.45
C ILE A 3 3.62 -13.28 3.55
N GLN A 4 3.72 -13.53 2.24
CA GLN A 4 4.05 -12.49 1.27
C GLN A 4 2.78 -11.80 0.76
N ALA A 5 2.91 -10.56 0.26
CA ALA A 5 1.78 -9.81 -0.31
C ALA A 5 1.11 -10.56 -1.48
N GLU A 6 1.89 -11.34 -2.23
CA GLU A 6 1.38 -12.19 -3.32
C GLU A 6 0.45 -13.30 -2.79
N ASP A 7 0.77 -13.90 -1.65
CA ASP A 7 -0.08 -14.93 -1.04
C ASP A 7 -1.44 -14.35 -0.63
N LEU A 8 -1.44 -13.13 -0.08
CA LEU A 8 -2.67 -12.41 0.29
C LEU A 8 -3.48 -12.02 -0.94
N LEU A 9 -2.82 -11.60 -2.03
CA LEU A 9 -3.49 -11.29 -3.29
C LEU A 9 -4.18 -12.53 -3.88
N ILE A 10 -3.48 -13.68 -3.88
CA ILE A 10 -4.04 -14.96 -4.35
C ILE A 10 -5.21 -15.39 -3.46
N TYR A 11 -5.09 -15.22 -2.15
CA TYR A 11 -6.16 -15.51 -1.22
C TYR A 11 -7.39 -14.65 -1.49
N GLY A 12 -7.21 -13.33 -1.63
CA GLY A 12 -8.29 -12.41 -1.93
C GLY A 12 -9.00 -12.75 -3.25
N TYR A 13 -8.23 -13.02 -4.30
CA TYR A 13 -8.79 -13.44 -5.61
C TYR A 13 -9.70 -14.67 -5.51
N LYS A 14 -9.37 -15.63 -4.65
CA LYS A 14 -10.14 -16.88 -4.51
C LYS A 14 -11.37 -16.75 -3.61
N ASN A 15 -11.37 -15.79 -2.68
CA ASN A 15 -12.32 -15.79 -1.55
C ASN A 15 -13.12 -14.48 -1.41
N CYS A 16 -12.81 -13.44 -2.19
CA CYS A 16 -13.43 -12.13 -2.08
C CYS A 16 -13.92 -11.66 -3.45
N ASP A 17 -15.05 -10.95 -3.46
CA ASP A 17 -15.58 -10.32 -4.68
C ASP A 17 -14.67 -9.19 -5.19
N TYR A 18 -13.99 -8.50 -4.26
CA TYR A 18 -13.09 -7.39 -4.55
C TYR A 18 -11.84 -7.47 -3.68
N VAL A 19 -10.70 -7.07 -4.24
CA VAL A 19 -9.42 -6.95 -3.53
C VAL A 19 -8.88 -5.54 -3.68
N ILE A 20 -8.53 -4.92 -2.55
CA ILE A 20 -7.96 -3.57 -2.51
C ILE A 20 -6.49 -3.70 -2.10
N LEU A 21 -5.58 -3.25 -2.97
CA LEU A 21 -4.16 -3.07 -2.65
C LEU A 21 -3.93 -1.60 -2.31
N GLU A 22 -3.70 -1.31 -1.03
CA GLU A 22 -3.47 0.06 -0.53
C GLU A 22 -2.09 0.17 0.12
N GLY A 23 -1.39 1.28 -0.14
CA GLY A 23 -0.13 1.63 0.51
C GLY A 23 0.83 2.41 -0.37
N ILE A 24 2.08 2.53 0.07
CA ILE A 24 3.18 3.10 -0.73
C ILE A 24 3.71 2.00 -1.65
N LEU A 25 3.02 1.77 -2.76
CA LEU A 25 3.29 0.66 -3.67
C LEU A 25 4.28 1.08 -4.76
N ASN A 26 5.57 1.14 -4.41
CA ASN A 26 6.61 1.46 -5.37
C ASN A 26 6.63 0.46 -6.54
N ALA A 27 6.50 0.96 -7.78
CA ALA A 27 6.37 0.11 -8.95
C ALA A 27 7.56 -0.83 -9.21
N LYS A 28 8.77 -0.47 -8.78
CA LYS A 28 9.95 -1.34 -8.95
C LYS A 28 9.94 -2.48 -7.94
N TRP A 29 9.63 -2.19 -6.67
CA TRP A 29 9.65 -3.19 -5.61
C TRP A 29 8.48 -4.17 -5.71
N TYR A 30 7.32 -3.69 -6.14
CA TYR A 30 6.09 -4.48 -6.25
C TYR A 30 5.81 -4.98 -7.67
N ALA A 31 6.80 -4.94 -8.56
CA ALA A 31 6.63 -5.37 -9.96
C ALA A 31 6.09 -6.80 -10.08
N SER A 32 6.58 -7.74 -9.26
CA SER A 32 6.10 -9.13 -9.26
C SER A 32 4.64 -9.23 -8.80
N LEU A 33 4.28 -8.51 -7.72
CA LEU A 33 2.92 -8.42 -7.21
C LEU A 33 1.95 -7.88 -8.26
N PHE A 34 2.33 -6.80 -8.97
CA PHE A 34 1.50 -6.21 -10.01
C PHE A 34 1.34 -7.11 -11.23
N LYS A 35 2.42 -7.76 -11.65
CA LYS A 35 2.32 -8.78 -12.70
C LYS A 35 1.38 -9.91 -12.27
N LYS A 36 1.45 -10.34 -11.01
CA LYS A 36 0.55 -11.37 -10.49
C LYS A 36 -0.91 -10.90 -10.45
N ALA A 37 -1.15 -9.65 -10.08
CA ALA A 37 -2.48 -9.05 -10.13
C ALA A 37 -3.02 -9.04 -11.57
N GLN A 38 -2.22 -8.64 -12.55
CA GLN A 38 -2.62 -8.68 -13.97
C GLN A 38 -2.96 -10.10 -14.43
N GLU A 39 -2.19 -11.12 -14.03
CA GLU A 39 -2.48 -12.51 -14.36
C GLU A 39 -3.81 -13.02 -13.77
N LEU A 40 -4.20 -12.55 -12.58
CA LEU A 40 -5.40 -13.01 -11.87
C LEU A 40 -6.65 -12.23 -12.26
N PHE A 41 -6.55 -10.90 -12.39
CA PHE A 41 -7.70 -10.01 -12.56
C PHE A 41 -7.86 -9.50 -13.99
N ASP A 42 -6.89 -9.75 -14.88
CA ASP A 42 -6.88 -9.29 -16.28
C ASP A 42 -7.18 -7.79 -16.40
N GLN A 43 -8.27 -7.41 -17.10
CA GLN A 43 -8.67 -6.02 -17.29
C GLN A 43 -9.50 -5.44 -16.13
N GLN A 44 -9.82 -6.24 -15.11
CA GLN A 44 -10.62 -5.82 -13.95
C GLN A 44 -9.74 -5.18 -12.86
N ILE A 45 -8.79 -4.34 -13.26
CA ILE A 45 -7.86 -3.63 -12.37
C ILE A 45 -8.07 -2.13 -12.53
N TYR A 46 -8.38 -1.46 -11.42
CA TYR A 46 -8.60 -0.02 -11.38
C TYR A 46 -7.51 0.61 -10.51
N ALA A 47 -6.63 1.39 -11.13
CA ALA A 47 -5.51 2.04 -10.45
C ALA A 47 -5.87 3.49 -10.10
N TYR A 48 -5.78 3.82 -8.82
CA TYR A 48 -5.96 5.17 -8.30
C TYR A 48 -4.68 5.61 -7.61
N TYR A 49 -4.16 6.78 -7.99
CA TYR A 49 -2.97 7.37 -7.39
C TYR A 49 -3.34 8.71 -6.75
N PHE A 50 -2.94 8.89 -5.50
CA PHE A 50 -3.05 10.17 -4.82
C PHE A 50 -1.81 11.01 -5.14
N ASP A 51 -1.96 11.96 -6.05
CA ASP A 51 -0.95 12.98 -6.31
C ASP A 51 -1.04 14.07 -5.24
N ILE A 52 -0.39 13.83 -4.10
CA ILE A 52 -0.39 14.74 -2.96
C ILE A 52 0.90 15.55 -2.98
N PRO A 53 0.83 16.88 -3.11
CA PRO A 53 2.01 17.75 -3.00
C PRO A 53 2.70 17.58 -1.66
N PHE A 54 4.02 17.76 -1.64
CA PHE A 54 4.82 17.63 -0.42
C PHE A 54 4.34 18.57 0.69
N GLU A 55 3.92 19.79 0.36
CA GLU A 55 3.40 20.77 1.31
C GLU A 55 2.15 20.25 2.04
N GLU A 56 1.25 19.59 1.31
CA GLU A 56 0.03 19.00 1.86
C GLU A 56 0.36 17.78 2.74
N ILE A 57 1.38 17.00 2.38
CA ILE A 57 1.90 15.91 3.22
C ILE A 57 2.45 16.48 4.54
N MET A 58 3.24 17.56 4.48
CA MET A 58 3.82 18.21 5.67
C MET A 58 2.75 18.79 6.58
N LYS A 59 1.74 19.47 6.00
CA LYS A 59 0.62 20.00 6.76
C LYS A 59 -0.14 18.90 7.50
N ARG A 60 -0.51 17.81 6.82
CA ARG A 60 -1.19 16.66 7.44
C ARG A 60 -0.35 16.01 8.53
N HIS A 61 0.96 15.97 8.37
CA HIS A 61 1.86 15.44 9.40
C HIS A 61 1.86 16.32 10.65
N GLN A 62 1.87 17.66 10.50
CA GLN A 62 1.81 18.61 11.62
C GLN A 62 0.47 18.61 12.34
N GLU A 63 -0.62 18.40 11.59
CA GLU A 63 -1.99 18.33 12.13
C GLU A 63 -2.35 16.93 12.66
N ARG A 64 -1.46 15.95 12.51
CA ARG A 64 -1.67 14.59 13.02
C ARG A 64 -1.65 14.65 14.55
N HIS A 65 -2.82 14.64 15.17
CA HIS A 65 -2.94 14.33 16.58
C HIS A 65 -2.26 12.97 16.80
N GLU A 66 -1.26 12.92 17.70
CA GLU A 66 -0.58 11.68 18.08
C GLU A 66 -1.64 10.69 18.63
N ALA A 67 -2.18 9.85 17.76
CA ALA A 67 -2.90 8.67 18.17
C ALA A 67 -1.85 7.74 18.76
N SER A 68 -1.62 7.86 20.08
CA SER A 68 -0.69 7.05 20.85
C SER A 68 -1.00 5.57 20.63
N PHE A 69 -0.21 4.93 19.78
CA PHE A 69 -0.13 3.49 19.66
C PHE A 69 1.31 3.10 19.33
N GLY A 70 2.04 2.64 20.36
CA GLY A 70 3.40 2.09 20.23
C GLY A 70 4.52 3.15 20.23
N GLU A 71 5.68 2.77 20.76
CA GLU A 71 6.77 3.63 21.23
C GLU A 71 7.27 4.72 20.26
N LYS A 72 7.68 5.85 20.85
CA LYS A 72 8.30 7.02 20.19
C LYS A 72 9.41 6.59 19.23
N SER A 73 9.13 6.65 17.93
CA SER A 73 10.16 6.55 16.91
C SER A 73 10.89 7.89 16.81
N ALA A 74 12.10 7.95 17.35
CA ALA A 74 13.02 9.05 17.14
C ALA A 74 13.36 9.15 15.64
N LEU A 75 13.34 10.37 15.11
CA LEU A 75 13.83 10.67 13.77
C LEU A 75 15.31 10.27 13.67
N VAL A 76 15.65 9.53 12.62
CA VAL A 76 16.96 9.68 11.97
C VAL A 76 16.66 10.22 10.58
N VAL A 77 16.96 11.49 10.39
CA VAL A 77 16.98 12.13 9.07
C VAL A 77 18.46 12.14 8.68
N GLU A 78 18.82 11.33 7.68
CA GLU A 78 19.93 11.61 6.76
C GLU A 78 19.42 11.41 5.34
#